data_AF-A0A1F5UZN3-F1
#
_entry.id   AF-A0A1F5UZN3-F1
#
_cell.length_a   1.000
_cell.length_b   1.000
_cell.length_c   1.000
_cell.angle_alpha   90.00
_cell.angle_beta   90.00
_cell.angle_gamma   90.00
#
_symmetry.space_group_name_H-M   'P 1'
#
loop_
_entity.id
_entity.type
_entity.pdbx_description
1 polymer ?
#
loop_
_entity_poly.entity_id
_entity_poly.type
_entity_poly.pdbx_seq_one_letter_code
_entity_poly.pdbx_strand_id
1 'polypeptide(L)'
;MDSTQQLIAVIALLIIGLLLTTSCGPQERHVNTEQPSGKIEDYPQLESRLFELATAQEPAKYAKEHDIDYDGGLVRVVIETQDPTWAEDIAWAVEVLGGHLEASYQELIQAQVPVGVLLMLAEHPRVRMISTPVEAHPDEE
;
A
#
# COMPACT_ATOMS: atom_id res chain seq x y z
N MET A 1 -0.10 -63.62 18.39
CA MET A 1 -0.17 -62.18 18.05
C MET A 1 1.24 -61.76 17.69
N ASP A 2 1.42 -61.42 16.42
CA ASP A 2 2.70 -61.43 15.71
C ASP A 2 3.41 -60.07 15.85
N SER A 3 4.67 -60.06 16.32
CA SER A 3 5.47 -58.83 16.53
C SER A 3 5.61 -57.97 15.28
N THR A 4 5.38 -58.54 14.09
CA THR A 4 5.39 -57.81 12.82
C THR A 4 4.17 -56.91 12.63
N GLN A 5 3.01 -57.23 13.23
CA GLN A 5 1.81 -56.38 13.16
C GLN A 5 1.89 -55.13 14.06
N GLN A 6 2.63 -55.19 15.17
CA GLN A 6 2.84 -54.02 16.03
C GLN A 6 3.75 -52.97 15.38
N LEU A 7 4.74 -53.40 14.58
CA LEU A 7 5.67 -52.46 13.94
C LEU A 7 5.00 -51.64 12.83
N ILE A 8 4.08 -52.25 12.07
CA ILE A 8 3.37 -51.58 10.96
C ILE A 8 2.37 -50.53 11.49
N ALA A 9 1.71 -50.81 12.63
CA ALA A 9 0.76 -49.89 13.23
C ALA A 9 1.41 -48.59 13.76
N VAL A 10 2.64 -48.67 14.27
CA VAL A 10 3.37 -47.50 14.82
C VAL A 10 3.92 -46.61 13.70
N ILE A 11 4.33 -47.20 12.57
CA ILE A 11 4.84 -46.43 11.41
C ILE A 11 3.70 -45.67 10.70
N ALA A 12 2.50 -46.27 10.61
CA ALA A 12 1.34 -45.60 10.02
C ALA A 12 0.87 -44.38 10.83
N LEU A 13 1.01 -44.42 12.16
CA LEU A 13 0.65 -43.31 13.05
C LEU A 13 1.64 -42.13 12.98
N LEU A 14 2.91 -42.38 12.65
CA LEU A 14 3.93 -41.34 12.53
C LEU A 14 3.83 -40.52 11.23
N ILE A 15 3.25 -41.07 10.16
CA ILE A 15 3.11 -40.36 8.87
C ILE A 15 1.88 -39.44 8.86
N ILE A 16 0.83 -39.77 9.62
CA ILE A 16 -0.40 -38.95 9.69
C ILE A 16 -0.19 -37.71 10.60
N GLY A 17 0.73 -37.77 11.56
CA GLY A 17 1.03 -36.65 12.46
C GLY A 17 1.89 -35.53 11.86
N LEU A 18 2.55 -35.77 10.71
CA LEU A 18 3.56 -34.85 10.15
C LEU A 18 3.04 -33.94 9.02
N LEU A 19 1.74 -33.97 8.70
CA LEU A 19 1.12 -33.21 7.59
C LEU A 19 0.22 -32.05 8.06
N LEU A 20 0.38 -31.54 9.28
CA LEU A 20 -0.48 -30.48 9.84
C LEU A 20 0.26 -29.20 10.31
N THR A 21 1.51 -28.95 9.91
CA THR A 21 2.27 -27.82 10.49
C THR A 21 2.87 -26.81 9.51
N THR A 22 2.27 -26.58 8.34
CA THR A 22 2.58 -25.38 7.55
C THR A 22 1.34 -24.82 6.86
N SER A 23 0.32 -24.44 7.63
CA SER A 23 -0.52 -23.32 7.22
C SER A 23 0.03 -22.08 7.92
N CYS A 24 1.03 -21.45 7.30
CA CYS A 24 1.26 -20.03 7.51
C CYS A 24 0.03 -19.33 6.93
N GLY A 25 -1.02 -19.20 7.73
CA GLY A 25 -2.08 -18.25 7.43
C GLY A 25 -1.44 -16.87 7.31
N PRO A 26 -1.75 -16.08 6.28
CA PRO A 26 -1.32 -14.70 6.24
C PRO A 26 -1.88 -14.03 7.50
N GLN A 27 -0.98 -13.61 8.37
CA GLN A 27 -1.30 -12.81 9.53
C GLN A 27 -1.76 -11.46 8.97
N GLU A 28 -3.07 -11.34 8.71
CA GLU A 28 -3.72 -10.05 8.52
C GLU A 28 -3.42 -9.24 9.78
N ARG A 29 -2.37 -8.42 9.70
CA ARG A 29 -2.19 -7.33 10.63
C ARG A 29 -3.42 -6.47 10.43
N HIS A 30 -4.40 -6.63 11.32
CA HIS A 30 -5.31 -5.55 11.66
C HIS A 30 -4.43 -4.38 12.12
N VAL A 31 -3.97 -3.59 11.16
CA VAL A 31 -3.58 -2.21 11.39
C VAL A 31 -4.81 -1.61 12.03
N ASN A 32 -4.67 -1.16 13.28
CA ASN A 32 -5.76 -0.52 13.99
C ASN A 32 -6.05 0.76 13.21
N THR A 33 -7.03 0.71 12.30
CA THR A 33 -7.43 1.82 11.45
C THR A 33 -8.22 2.80 12.32
N GLU A 34 -7.53 3.54 13.17
CA GLU A 34 -8.05 4.85 13.55
C GLU A 34 -8.13 5.64 12.25
N GLN A 35 -9.34 5.69 11.71
CA GLN A 35 -9.63 6.43 10.48
C GLN A 35 -9.18 7.87 10.72
N PRO A 36 -8.30 8.42 9.86
CA PRO A 36 -7.79 9.76 10.07
C PRO A 36 -8.94 10.76 10.21
N SER A 37 -8.98 11.46 11.35
CA SER A 37 -10.02 12.45 11.66
C SER A 37 -9.44 13.83 11.36
N GLY A 38 -9.59 14.25 10.10
CA GLY A 38 -9.22 15.59 9.64
C GLY A 38 -10.24 16.08 8.62
N LYS A 39 -10.16 17.36 8.26
CA LYS A 39 -10.91 17.92 7.13
C LYS A 39 -9.95 18.15 5.97
N ILE A 40 -10.47 18.23 4.76
CA ILE A 40 -9.64 18.48 3.56
C ILE A 40 -8.84 19.79 3.69
N GLU A 41 -9.39 20.80 4.37
CA GLU A 41 -8.71 22.08 4.57
C GLU A 41 -7.43 21.97 5.42
N ASP A 42 -7.28 20.89 6.19
CA ASP A 42 -6.08 20.59 6.96
C ASP A 42 -4.95 20.03 6.08
N TYR A 43 -5.26 19.60 4.84
CA TYR A 43 -4.32 18.95 3.90
C TYR A 43 -4.28 19.64 2.52
N PRO A 44 -3.88 20.92 2.43
CA PRO A 44 -3.89 21.66 1.17
C PRO A 44 -2.91 21.13 0.11
N GLN A 45 -1.94 20.31 0.49
CA GLN A 45 -1.00 19.64 -0.42
C GLN A 45 -1.57 18.34 -1.01
N LEU A 46 -2.74 17.87 -0.57
CA LEU A 46 -3.32 16.61 -1.03
C LEU A 46 -4.53 16.89 -1.93
N GLU A 47 -4.55 16.27 -3.11
CA GLU A 47 -5.73 16.30 -3.98
C GLU A 47 -6.96 15.76 -3.24
N SER A 48 -8.11 16.44 -3.35
CA SER A 48 -9.35 16.07 -2.64
C SER A 48 -9.74 14.61 -2.83
N ARG A 49 -9.55 14.05 -4.03
CA ARG A 49 -9.89 12.65 -4.32
C ARG A 49 -9.01 11.67 -3.54
N LEU A 50 -7.74 12.00 -3.34
CA LEU A 50 -6.81 11.19 -2.55
C LEU A 50 -7.09 11.32 -1.05
N PHE A 51 -7.54 12.48 -0.57
CA PHE A 51 -8.02 12.62 0.80
C PHE A 51 -9.27 11.77 1.07
N GLU A 52 -10.25 11.83 0.15
CA GLU A 52 -11.45 11.00 0.23
C GLU A 52 -11.10 9.50 0.20
N LEU A 53 -10.15 9.08 -0.65
CA LEU A 53 -9.62 7.72 -0.64
C LEU A 53 -8.99 7.34 0.71
N ALA A 54 -8.16 8.23 1.29
CA ALA A 54 -7.47 8.00 2.55
C ALA A 54 -8.40 7.91 3.76
N THR A 55 -9.59 8.49 3.66
CA THR A 55 -10.59 8.55 4.73
C THR A 55 -11.81 7.66 4.48
N ALA A 56 -11.87 7.00 3.31
CA ALA A 56 -12.95 6.10 2.96
C ALA A 56 -12.97 4.86 3.87
N GLN A 57 -14.17 4.43 4.25
CA GLN A 57 -14.35 3.18 4.99
C GLN A 57 -14.00 1.94 4.14
N GLU A 58 -14.22 2.02 2.83
CA GLU A 58 -13.88 0.97 1.86
C GLU A 58 -12.98 1.56 0.74
N PRO A 59 -11.67 1.80 0.99
CA PRO A 59 -10.79 2.48 0.02
C PRO A 59 -10.75 1.84 -1.36
N ALA A 60 -10.71 0.51 -1.42
CA ALA A 60 -10.71 -0.24 -2.69
C ALA A 60 -11.97 0.01 -3.53
N LYS A 61 -13.13 0.13 -2.88
CA LYS A 61 -14.40 0.41 -3.56
C LYS A 61 -14.44 1.86 -4.05
N TYR A 62 -14.03 2.81 -3.20
CA TYR A 62 -13.93 4.22 -3.56
C TYR A 62 -12.98 4.39 -4.76
N ALA A 63 -11.78 3.80 -4.71
CA ALA A 63 -10.81 3.87 -5.82
C ALA A 63 -11.41 3.39 -7.15
N LYS A 64 -12.13 2.26 -7.11
CA LYS A 64 -12.81 1.71 -8.29
C LYS A 64 -13.91 2.63 -8.85
N GLU A 65 -14.72 3.24 -7.99
CA GLU A 65 -15.80 4.14 -8.42
C GLU A 65 -15.27 5.46 -9.00
N HIS A 66 -14.00 5.76 -8.74
CA HIS A 66 -13.34 7.00 -9.12
C HIS A 66 -12.14 6.79 -10.07
N ASP A 67 -11.98 5.60 -10.66
CA ASP A 67 -10.88 5.30 -11.60
C ASP A 67 -9.50 5.69 -11.04
N ILE A 68 -9.26 5.41 -9.76
CA ILE A 68 -7.96 5.62 -9.10
C ILE A 68 -7.19 4.29 -9.14
N ASP A 69 -5.94 4.34 -9.60
CA ASP A 69 -5.04 3.18 -9.61
C ASP A 69 -4.68 2.78 -8.17
N TYR A 70 -5.38 1.76 -7.68
CA TYR A 70 -5.27 1.21 -6.33
C TYR A 70 -5.11 -0.31 -6.40
N ASP A 71 -4.01 -0.83 -5.87
CA ASP A 71 -3.73 -2.26 -5.80
C ASP A 71 -3.08 -2.62 -4.45
N GLY A 72 -3.57 -3.68 -3.81
CA GLY A 72 -2.98 -4.18 -2.57
C GLY A 72 -2.86 -3.19 -1.40
N GLY A 73 -3.65 -2.11 -1.37
CA GLY A 73 -3.54 -1.04 -0.36
C GLY A 73 -2.62 0.11 -0.74
N LEU A 74 -1.96 0.02 -1.89
CA LEU A 74 -1.13 1.06 -2.49
C LEU A 74 -1.96 1.85 -3.51
N VAL A 75 -1.69 3.14 -3.62
CA VAL A 75 -2.22 4.01 -4.67
C VAL A 75 -1.08 4.61 -5.46
N ARG A 76 -1.21 4.66 -6.80
CA ARG A 76 -0.25 5.38 -7.63
C ARG A 76 -0.49 6.89 -7.53
N VAL A 77 0.55 7.64 -7.23
CA VAL A 77 0.52 9.10 -7.08
C VAL A 77 1.71 9.74 -7.77
N VAL A 78 1.55 11.03 -8.08
CA VAL A 78 2.63 11.95 -8.37
C VAL A 78 2.81 12.88 -7.18
N ILE A 79 4.02 12.92 -6.63
CA ILE A 79 4.43 13.81 -5.55
C ILE A 79 5.32 14.89 -6.17
N GLU A 80 4.92 16.13 -5.99
CA GLU A 80 5.67 17.31 -6.39
C GLU A 80 6.39 17.87 -5.16
N THR A 81 7.70 18.07 -5.24
CA THR A 81 8.49 18.68 -4.16
C THR A 81 8.54 20.21 -4.29
N GLN A 82 8.88 20.87 -3.18
CA GLN A 82 9.09 22.33 -3.15
C GLN A 82 10.37 22.77 -3.88
N ASP A 83 11.37 21.88 -3.93
CA ASP A 83 12.66 22.10 -4.59
C ASP A 83 13.16 20.76 -5.16
N PRO A 84 13.75 20.72 -6.38
CA PRO A 84 14.27 19.50 -6.98
C PRO A 84 15.31 18.76 -6.13
N THR A 85 16.06 19.48 -5.29
CA THR A 85 17.06 18.88 -4.38
C THR A 85 16.44 18.00 -3.31
N TRP A 86 15.14 18.12 -3.06
CA TRP A 86 14.41 17.27 -2.11
C TRP A 86 13.81 16.01 -2.72
N ALA A 87 13.89 15.82 -4.04
CA ALA A 87 13.25 14.69 -4.69
C ALA A 87 13.78 13.34 -4.19
N GLU A 88 15.10 13.22 -4.02
CA GLU A 88 15.74 12.01 -3.50
C GLU A 88 15.33 11.72 -2.05
N ASP A 89 15.29 12.74 -1.19
CA ASP A 89 14.88 12.61 0.22
C ASP A 89 13.42 12.15 0.34
N ILE A 90 12.52 12.69 -0.48
CA ILE A 90 11.10 12.30 -0.50
C ILE A 90 10.92 10.90 -1.08
N ALA A 91 11.64 10.55 -2.15
CA ALA A 91 11.61 9.20 -2.71
C ALA A 91 12.06 8.17 -1.67
N TRP A 92 13.13 8.44 -0.93
CA TRP A 92 13.57 7.60 0.17
C TRP A 92 12.50 7.48 1.28
N ALA A 93 11.85 8.58 1.65
CA ALA A 93 10.78 8.56 2.63
C ALA A 93 9.61 7.67 2.18
N VAL A 94 9.22 7.72 0.90
CA VAL A 94 8.19 6.84 0.33
C VAL A 94 8.55 5.36 0.52
N GLU A 95 9.79 4.97 0.19
CA GLU A 95 10.23 3.58 0.34
C GLU A 95 10.25 3.12 1.81
N VAL A 96 10.74 3.97 2.71
CA VAL A 96 10.76 3.68 4.16
C VAL A 96 9.35 3.49 4.72
N LEU A 97 8.37 4.20 4.16
CA LEU A 97 6.96 4.10 4.54
C LEU A 97 6.22 2.93 3.89
N GLY A 98 6.93 2.05 3.16
CA GLY A 98 6.37 0.87 2.52
C GLY A 98 5.76 1.14 1.15
N GLY A 99 6.05 2.30 0.55
CA GLY A 99 5.78 2.57 -0.85
C GLY A 99 6.88 2.06 -1.78
N HIS A 100 6.71 2.31 -3.07
CA HIS A 100 7.64 1.95 -4.12
C HIS A 100 7.80 3.09 -5.11
N LEU A 101 9.03 3.53 -5.32
CA LEU A 101 9.36 4.51 -6.34
C LEU A 101 9.23 3.88 -7.74
N GLU A 102 8.43 4.49 -8.62
CA GLU A 102 8.31 4.06 -10.01
C GLU A 102 9.21 4.91 -10.94
N ALA A 103 9.21 6.22 -10.75
CA ALA A 103 10.03 7.16 -11.52
C ALA A 103 10.28 8.46 -10.75
N SER A 104 11.34 9.18 -11.09
CA SER A 104 11.58 10.55 -10.62
C SER A 104 12.19 11.41 -11.71
N TYR A 105 11.73 12.65 -11.80
CA TYR A 105 12.22 13.65 -12.74
C TYR A 105 12.08 15.06 -12.15
N GLN A 106 13.21 15.73 -11.91
CA GLN A 106 13.25 17.06 -11.28
C GLN A 106 12.49 17.07 -9.94
N GLU A 107 11.52 17.97 -9.73
CA GLU A 107 10.65 18.01 -8.56
C GLU A 107 9.54 16.94 -8.54
N LEU A 108 9.41 16.10 -9.57
CA LEU A 108 8.33 15.12 -9.67
C LEU A 108 8.80 13.72 -9.31
N ILE A 109 7.97 13.03 -8.53
CA ILE A 109 8.18 11.65 -8.10
C ILE A 109 6.89 10.90 -8.39
N GLN A 110 6.95 9.85 -9.21
CA GLN A 110 5.87 8.91 -9.37
C GLN A 110 6.13 7.69 -8.50
N ALA A 111 5.15 7.31 -7.69
CA ALA A 111 5.30 6.20 -6.76
C ALA A 111 3.97 5.51 -6.47
N GLN A 112 4.06 4.26 -6.05
CA GLN A 112 2.98 3.57 -5.34
C GLN A 112 3.14 3.80 -3.85
N VAL A 113 2.10 4.32 -3.19
CA VAL A 113 2.13 4.75 -1.79
C VAL A 113 1.02 4.08 -1.01
N PRO A 114 1.27 3.53 0.20
CA PRO A 114 0.21 3.01 1.04
C PRO A 114 -0.82 4.10 1.36
N VAL A 115 -2.10 3.82 1.16
CA VAL A 115 -3.16 4.81 1.39
C VAL A 115 -3.11 5.39 2.82
N GLY A 116 -2.75 4.57 3.81
CA GLY A 116 -2.63 4.98 5.20
C GLY A 116 -1.53 6.00 5.50
N VAL A 117 -0.58 6.26 4.59
CA VAL A 117 0.51 7.23 4.80
C VAL A 117 0.35 8.52 3.99
N LEU A 118 -0.69 8.63 3.14
CA LEU A 118 -0.91 9.79 2.28
C LEU A 118 -1.00 11.11 3.07
N LEU A 119 -1.75 11.12 4.17
CA LEU A 119 -1.95 12.32 4.98
C LEU A 119 -0.64 12.78 5.64
N MET A 120 0.16 11.82 6.11
CA MET A 120 1.48 12.10 6.69
C MET A 120 2.47 12.64 5.65
N LEU A 121 2.42 12.12 4.42
CA LEU A 121 3.22 12.67 3.32
C LEU A 121 2.74 14.09 2.93
N ALA A 122 1.44 14.34 2.96
CA ALA A 122 0.88 15.66 2.64
C ALA A 122 1.31 16.74 3.65
N GLU A 123 1.47 16.38 4.93
CA GLU A 123 1.98 17.27 5.97
C GLU A 123 3.50 17.53 5.89
N HIS A 124 4.22 16.79 5.04
CA HIS A 124 5.67 16.88 4.98
C HIS A 124 6.11 18.25 4.41
N PRO A 125 7.00 19.00 5.09
CA PRO A 125 7.29 20.41 4.74
C PRO A 125 7.99 20.61 3.39
N ARG A 126 8.50 19.53 2.79
CA ARG A 126 9.17 19.55 1.47
C ARG A 126 8.26 19.10 0.32
N VAL A 127 7.04 18.65 0.64
CA VAL A 127 6.02 18.31 -0.36
C VAL A 127 5.26 19.58 -0.72
N ARG A 128 5.07 19.80 -2.01
CA ARG A 128 4.27 20.88 -2.59
C ARG A 128 2.86 20.39 -2.92
N MET A 129 2.75 19.23 -3.56
CA MET A 129 1.48 18.63 -3.97
C MET A 129 1.60 17.11 -4.05
N ILE A 130 0.49 16.41 -3.77
CA ILE A 130 0.30 14.98 -4.04
C ILE A 130 -0.99 14.85 -4.83
N SER A 131 -0.90 14.30 -6.03
CA SER A 131 -2.03 14.14 -6.95
C SER A 131 -2.05 12.77 -7.62
N THR A 132 -3.19 12.43 -8.19
CA THR A 132 -3.31 11.30 -9.13
C THR A 132 -2.46 11.57 -10.39
N PRO A 133 -1.92 10.52 -11.06
CA PRO A 133 -1.25 10.68 -12.34
C PRO A 133 -2.21 11.19 -13.42
N VAL A 134 -1.72 12.07 -14.30
CA VAL A 134 -2.46 12.46 -15.50
C VAL A 134 -2.32 11.35 -16.52
N GLU A 135 -3.41 10.66 -16.84
CA GLU A 135 -3.43 9.73 -17.96
C GLU A 135 -3.35 10.52 -19.27
N ALA A 136 -2.33 10.23 -20.07
CA ALA A 136 -2.28 10.70 -21.45
C ALA A 136 -3.27 9.87 -22.26
N HIS A 137 -4.43 10.45 -22.59
CA HIS A 137 -5.24 9.90 -23.67
C HIS A 137 -4.51 10.18 -24.99
N PRO A 138 -4.21 9.17 -25.82
CA PRO A 138 -3.75 9.45 -27.17
C PRO A 138 -4.86 10.23 -27.88
N ASP A 139 -4.52 11.38 -28.44
CA ASP A 139 -5.42 12.09 -29.35
C ASP A 139 -5.75 11.10 -30.48
N GLU A 140 -7.02 10.73 -30.62
CA GLU A 140 -7.49 10.01 -31.81
C GLU A 140 -7.32 10.96 -33.00
N GLU A 141 -6.21 10.84 -33.75
CA GLU A 141 -5.99 11.53 -35.04
C GLU A 141 -7.00 11.10 -36.12
#